data_AF-A0A3D1TVR4-F1
#
_entry.id   AF-A0A3D1TVR4-F1
#
_cell.length_a   1.000
_cell.length_b   1.000
_cell.length_c   1.000
_cell.angle_alpha   90.00
_cell.angle_beta   90.00
_cell.angle_gamma   90.00
#
_symmetry.space_group_name_H-M   'P 1'
#
loop_
_entity.id
_entity.type
_entity.pdbx_description
1 polymer ?
#
loop_
_entity_poly.entity_id
_entity_poly.type
_entity_poly.pdbx_seq_one_letter_code
_entity_poly.pdbx_strand_id
1 'polypeptide(L)'
;MSLDGFVLMPNHLHGIIALNLADDLQVGDDLNNIPTRGISAIVAGFKAAVSAAAAKQVPSTISRPIWQRGFHDRIIRSEAELRRFRESIANNPAQWELDRYFGKEG
;
A
#
# COMPACT_ATOMS: atom_id res chain seq x y z
N MET A 1 13.35 4.10 -3.91
CA MET A 1 12.09 3.32 -3.66
C MET A 1 11.53 2.67 -4.94
N SER A 2 10.98 1.44 -4.87
CA SER A 2 10.28 0.75 -5.96
C SER A 2 9.06 -0.08 -5.47
N LEU A 3 8.16 -0.46 -6.39
CA LEU A 3 7.00 -1.31 -6.13
C LEU A 3 7.27 -2.73 -6.65
N ASP A 4 7.16 -3.72 -5.78
CA ASP A 4 7.51 -5.10 -6.08
C ASP A 4 6.30 -5.93 -6.57
N GLY A 5 5.13 -5.69 -5.97
CA GLY A 5 3.88 -6.34 -6.34
C GLY A 5 2.71 -5.75 -5.57
N PHE A 6 1.51 -5.83 -6.14
CA PHE A 6 0.28 -5.39 -5.47
C PHE A 6 -0.94 -6.14 -5.99
N VAL A 7 -2.00 -6.17 -5.19
CA VAL A 7 -3.32 -6.64 -5.59
C VAL A 7 -4.40 -5.73 -5.00
N LEU A 8 -5.36 -5.36 -5.84
CA LEU A 8 -6.54 -4.60 -5.45
C LEU A 8 -7.73 -5.56 -5.35
N MET A 9 -8.31 -5.63 -4.15
CA MET A 9 -9.54 -6.35 -3.87
C MET A 9 -10.69 -5.34 -3.71
N PRO A 10 -11.97 -5.75 -3.81
CA PRO A 10 -13.10 -4.84 -3.69
C PRO A 10 -13.13 -4.00 -2.40
N ASN A 11 -12.53 -4.49 -1.31
CA ASN A 11 -12.52 -3.80 -0.01
C ASN A 11 -11.13 -3.36 0.48
N HIS A 12 -10.01 -3.82 -0.11
CA HIS A 12 -8.67 -3.45 0.33
C HIS A 12 -7.60 -3.58 -0.76
N LEU A 13 -6.45 -2.95 -0.52
CA LEU A 13 -5.26 -3.02 -1.37
C LEU A 13 -4.11 -3.63 -0.58
N HIS A 14 -3.44 -4.64 -1.13
CA HIS A 14 -2.16 -5.14 -0.63
C HIS A 14 -1.03 -4.75 -1.59
N GLY A 15 0.13 -4.36 -1.06
CA GLY A 15 1.30 -4.02 -1.85
C GLY A 15 2.59 -4.30 -1.10
N ILE A 16 3.64 -4.61 -1.86
CA ILE A 16 5.02 -4.78 -1.37
C ILE A 16 5.85 -3.63 -1.94
N ILE A 17 6.44 -2.85 -1.04
CA ILE A 17 7.26 -1.69 -1.39
C ILE A 17 8.70 -1.99 -0.97
N ALA A 18 9.64 -1.80 -1.89
CA ALA A 18 11.07 -1.89 -1.60
C ALA A 18 11.63 -0.47 -1.38
N LEU A 19 12.22 -0.26 -0.20
CA LEU A 19 12.89 0.97 0.18
C LEU A 19 14.40 0.76 0.09
N ASN A 20 15.04 1.36 -0.91
CA ASN A 20 16.48 1.30 -1.10
C ASN A 20 17.11 2.46 -0.35
N LEU A 21 17.36 2.26 0.94
CA LEU A 21 17.94 3.28 1.82
C LEU A 21 19.28 3.82 1.27
N ALA A 22 20.10 2.99 0.62
CA ALA A 22 21.39 3.43 0.07
C ALA A 22 21.27 4.38 -1.13
N ASP A 23 20.22 4.23 -1.96
CA ASP A 23 19.95 5.14 -3.07
C ASP A 23 19.25 6.41 -2.57
N ASP A 24 18.35 6.25 -1.59
CA ASP A 24 17.55 7.33 -1.01
C ASP A 24 18.38 8.22 -0.04
N LEU A 25 19.60 7.81 0.35
CA LEU A 25 20.54 8.54 1.22
C LEU A 25 21.70 9.26 0.47
N GLN A 26 21.80 9.12 -0.85
CA GLN A 26 22.89 9.72 -1.65
C GLN A 26 22.68 11.18 -2.05
N VAL A 27 21.62 11.82 -1.57
CA VAL A 27 21.45 13.27 -1.67
C VAL A 27 21.96 13.87 -0.37
N GLY A 28 22.92 14.79 -0.44
CA GLY A 28 23.48 15.55 0.69
C GLY A 28 22.47 16.50 1.34
N ASP A 29 21.27 16.02 1.55
CA ASP A 29 20.18 16.65 2.27
C ASP A 29 20.35 16.32 3.75
N ASP A 30 20.04 17.30 4.60
CA ASP A 30 19.95 17.11 6.05
C ASP A 30 19.33 15.74 6.37
N LEU A 31 19.86 15.03 7.36
CA LEU A 31 19.26 13.77 7.82
C LEU A 31 17.77 13.92 8.24
N ASN A 32 17.28 15.16 8.35
CA ASN A 32 15.90 15.56 8.59
C ASN A 32 15.01 15.66 7.32
N ASN A 33 15.61 15.65 6.12
CA ASN A 33 14.95 15.91 4.83
C ASN A 33 15.10 14.76 3.82
N ILE A 34 15.84 13.70 4.18
CA ILE A 34 15.65 12.37 3.57
C ILE A 34 14.12 12.11 3.59
N PRO A 35 13.53 11.45 2.59
CA PRO A 35 12.21 10.84 2.75
C PRO A 35 12.25 9.69 3.79
N THR A 36 12.87 9.90 4.95
CA THR A 36 12.58 9.29 6.26
C THR A 36 11.24 9.76 6.81
N ARG A 37 10.35 10.30 5.98
CA ARG A 37 8.94 10.20 6.29
C ARG A 37 8.59 8.73 6.14
N GLY A 38 8.72 7.97 7.24
CA GLY A 38 8.54 6.52 7.28
C GLY A 38 7.24 6.08 6.60
N ILE A 39 7.07 4.77 6.39
CA ILE A 39 5.98 4.16 5.61
C ILE A 39 4.61 4.88 5.71
N SER A 40 4.25 5.40 6.89
CA SER A 40 3.09 6.26 7.13
C SER A 40 2.92 7.45 6.18
N ALA A 41 3.98 8.17 5.84
CA ALA A 41 3.88 9.34 4.96
C ALA A 41 3.76 8.95 3.48
N ILE A 42 4.43 7.87 3.07
CA ILE A 42 4.23 7.27 1.75
C ILE A 42 2.77 6.88 1.59
N VAL A 43 2.21 6.17 2.59
CA VAL A 43 0.80 5.76 2.58
C VAL A 43 -0.14 6.97 2.64
N ALA A 44 0.17 8.00 3.44
CA ALA A 44 -0.65 9.21 3.51
C ALA A 44 -0.68 9.95 2.17
N GLY A 45 0.46 10.12 1.52
CA GLY A 45 0.57 10.74 0.20
C GLY A 45 -0.20 9.95 -0.87
N PHE A 46 -0.05 8.62 -0.88
CA PHE A 46 -0.79 7.74 -1.78
C PHE A 46 -2.31 7.86 -1.57
N LYS A 47 -2.79 7.74 -0.32
CA LYS A 47 -4.22 7.86 0.00
C LYS A 47 -4.79 9.22 -0.42
N ALA A 48 -4.06 10.31 -0.19
CA ALA A 48 -4.47 11.65 -0.59
C ALA A 48 -4.57 11.81 -2.11
N ALA A 49 -3.55 11.33 -2.84
CA ALA A 49 -3.53 11.38 -4.31
C ALA A 49 -4.68 10.59 -4.93
N VAL A 50 -4.95 9.37 -4.42
CA VAL A 50 -6.07 8.55 -4.89
C VAL A 50 -7.42 9.20 -4.57
N SER A 51 -7.60 9.74 -3.36
CA SER A 51 -8.85 10.45 -3.01
C SER A 51 -9.09 11.65 -3.93
N ALA A 52 -8.05 12.43 -4.24
CA ALA A 52 -8.15 13.56 -5.16
C ALA A 52 -8.47 13.12 -6.59
N ALA A 53 -7.90 12.01 -7.06
CA ALA A 53 -8.19 11.44 -8.37
C ALA A 53 -9.61 10.87 -8.46
N ALA A 54 -10.08 10.20 -7.41
CA ALA A 54 -11.42 9.63 -7.32
C ALA A 54 -12.50 10.72 -7.26
N ALA A 55 -12.26 11.82 -6.52
CA ALA A 55 -13.18 12.94 -6.43
C ALA A 55 -13.46 13.62 -7.78
N LYS A 56 -12.58 13.46 -8.78
CA LYS A 56 -12.80 13.95 -10.15
C LYS A 56 -13.67 13.02 -10.99
N GLN A 57 -13.79 11.75 -10.59
CA GLN A 57 -14.45 10.70 -11.36
C GLN A 57 -15.78 10.25 -10.75
N VAL A 58 -15.94 10.41 -9.44
CA VAL A 58 -17.13 9.99 -8.68
C VAL A 58 -17.99 11.21 -8.34
N PRO A 59 -19.31 11.17 -8.61
CA PRO A 59 -20.22 12.25 -8.21
C PRO A 59 -20.18 12.51 -6.71
N SER A 60 -20.23 13.78 -6.31
CA SER A 60 -20.18 14.20 -4.90
C SER A 60 -21.32 13.65 -4.02
N THR A 61 -22.42 13.20 -4.64
CA THR A 61 -23.55 12.53 -3.99
C THR A 61 -23.25 11.11 -3.52
N ILE A 62 -22.17 10.49 -4.00
CA ILE A 62 -21.69 9.16 -3.59
C ILE A 62 -20.40 9.33 -2.76
N SER A 63 -20.34 10.36 -1.92
CA SER A 63 -19.17 10.61 -1.06
C SER A 63 -19.21 9.70 0.17
N ARG A 64 -18.57 8.53 0.07
CA ARG A 64 -18.18 7.71 1.22
C ARG A 64 -16.67 7.78 1.42
N PRO A 65 -16.16 7.67 2.66
CA PRO A 65 -14.73 7.56 2.89
C PRO A 65 -14.15 6.36 2.14
N ILE A 66 -13.24 6.60 1.19
CA ILE A 66 -12.59 5.54 0.39
C ILE A 66 -11.66 4.69 1.27
N TRP A 67 -11.08 5.30 2.30
CA TRP A 67 -10.07 4.68 3.14
C TRP A 67 -10.55 4.46 4.57
N GLN A 68 -10.27 3.28 5.11
CA GLN A 68 -10.26 3.05 6.54
C GLN A 68 -9.11 3.83 7.22
N ARG A 69 -9.27 4.16 8.50
CA ARG A 69 -8.24 4.81 9.33
C ARG A 69 -7.03 3.88 9.51
N GLY A 70 -5.83 4.43 9.39
CA GLY A 70 -4.58 3.67 9.51
C GLY A 70 -4.30 2.76 8.32
N PHE A 71 -3.31 1.90 8.45
CA PHE A 71 -2.95 0.86 7.50
C PHE A 71 -2.18 -0.24 8.27
N HIS A 72 -2.11 -1.44 7.68
CA HIS A 72 -1.31 -2.52 8.23
C HIS A 72 -0.01 -2.62 7.43
N ASP A 73 1.13 -2.60 8.12
CA ASP A 73 2.45 -2.80 7.54
C ASP A 73 3.20 -3.96 8.21
N ARG A 74 4.15 -4.54 7.48
CA ARG A 74 5.04 -5.59 7.96
C ARG A 74 6.37 -5.52 7.21
N ILE A 75 7.47 -5.55 7.95
CA ILE A 75 8.81 -5.61 7.38
C ILE A 75 9.08 -7.05 6.94
N ILE A 76 9.33 -7.24 5.64
CA ILE A 76 9.76 -8.52 5.06
C ILE A 76 11.27 -8.62 5.21
N ARG A 77 11.76 -9.64 5.91
CA ARG A 77 13.20 -9.72 6.29
C ARG A 77 13.97 -10.82 5.57
N SER A 78 13.31 -11.62 4.74
CA SER A 78 13.95 -12.70 4.00
C SER A 78 13.35 -12.88 2.62
N GLU A 79 14.15 -13.41 1.71
CA GLU A 79 13.69 -13.73 0.36
C GLU A 79 12.60 -14.81 0.36
N ALA A 80 12.68 -15.78 1.28
CA ALA A 80 11.65 -16.81 1.43
C ALA A 80 10.29 -16.20 1.86
N GLU A 81 10.31 -15.22 2.76
CA GLU A 81 9.11 -14.47 3.15
C GLU A 81 8.60 -13.62 1.98
N LEU A 82 9.48 -12.95 1.24
CA LEU A 82 9.13 -12.18 0.05
C LEU A 82 8.43 -13.05 -1.01
N ARG A 83 8.98 -14.24 -1.31
CA ARG A 83 8.38 -15.18 -2.26
C ARG A 83 6.97 -15.58 -1.83
N ARG A 84 6.76 -15.89 -0.55
CA ARG A 84 5.42 -16.20 -0.02
C ARG A 84 4.45 -15.05 -0.20
N PHE A 85 4.87 -13.81 0.08
CA PHE A 85 4.00 -12.65 -0.13
C PHE A 85 3.67 -12.43 -1.61
N ARG A 86 4.65 -12.59 -2.52
CA ARG A 86 4.41 -12.52 -3.97
C ARG A 86 3.42 -13.60 -4.43
N GLU A 87 3.60 -14.84 -3.98
CA GLU A 87 2.69 -15.96 -4.26
C GLU A 87 1.28 -15.66 -3.74
N SER A 88 1.16 -15.18 -2.49
CA SER A 88 -0.14 -14.81 -1.93
C SER A 88 -0.81 -13.68 -2.72
N ILE A 89 -0.07 -12.64 -3.14
CA ILE A 89 -0.60 -11.55 -3.97
C ILE A 89 -1.11 -12.09 -5.32
N ALA A 90 -0.34 -12.97 -5.96
CA ALA A 90 -0.71 -13.56 -7.25
C ALA A 90 -1.95 -14.47 -7.15
N ASN A 91 -2.10 -15.20 -6.04
CA ASN A 91 -3.19 -16.14 -5.82
C ASN A 91 -4.46 -15.49 -5.23
N ASN A 92 -4.36 -14.28 -4.67
CA ASN A 92 -5.45 -13.62 -3.95
C ASN A 92 -6.75 -13.50 -4.79
N PRO A 93 -6.72 -13.10 -6.07
CA PRO A 93 -7.96 -13.02 -6.86
C PRO A 93 -8.70 -14.35 -6.98
N ALA A 94 -7.98 -15.47 -7.04
CA ALA A 94 -8.55 -16.81 -7.17
C ALA A 94 -8.98 -17.42 -5.84
N GLN A 95 -8.40 -16.95 -4.72
CA GLN A 95 -8.71 -17.43 -3.37
C GLN A 95 -9.54 -16.44 -2.56
N TRP A 96 -10.12 -15.44 -3.22
CA TRP A 96 -10.85 -14.35 -2.57
C TRP A 96 -11.94 -14.84 -1.63
N GLU A 97 -12.68 -15.89 -2.03
CA GLU A 97 -13.76 -16.49 -1.23
C GLU A 97 -13.28 -17.18 0.06
N LEU A 98 -11.99 -17.48 0.14
CA LEU A 98 -11.34 -18.13 1.29
C LEU A 98 -10.56 -17.12 2.16
N ASP A 99 -10.48 -15.86 1.73
CA ASP A 99 -9.73 -14.85 2.45
C ASP A 99 -10.41 -14.47 3.77
N ARG A 100 -9.61 -14.13 4.79
CA ARG A 100 -10.12 -13.77 6.13
C ARG A 100 -11.02 -12.53 6.12
N TYR A 101 -10.91 -11.68 5.09
CA TYR A 101 -11.73 -10.49 4.89
C TYR A 101 -12.88 -10.68 3.90
N PHE A 102 -13.09 -11.91 3.41
CA PHE A 102 -14.23 -12.24 2.56
C PHE A 102 -15.55 -12.02 3.34
N GLY A 103 -16.46 -11.23 2.77
CA GLY A 103 -17.76 -10.93 3.36
C GLY A 103 -17.75 -10.07 4.63
N LYS A 104 -16.59 -9.57 5.08
CA LYS A 104 -16.52 -8.60 6.18
C LYS A 104 -16.60 -7.18 5.62
N GLU A 105 -17.82 -6.67 5.54
CA GLU A 105 -18.06 -5.23 5.36
C GLU A 105 -17.68 -4.50 6.65
N GLY A 106 -16.88 -3.44 6.51
CA GLY A 106 -16.48 -2.54 7.59
C GLY A 106 -17.36 -1.30 7.68
#